data_AF-A0AAX2A039-F1
#
_entry.id   AF-A0AAX2A039-F1
#
_cell.length_a   1.000
_cell.length_b   1.000
_cell.length_c   1.000
_cell.angle_alpha   90.00
_cell.angle_beta   90.00
_cell.angle_gamma   90.00
#
_symmetry.space_group_name_H-M   'P 1'
#
loop_
_entity.id
_entity.type
_entity.pdbx_description
1 polymer ?
#
loop_
_entity_poly.entity_id
_entity_poly.type
_entity_poly.pdbx_seq_one_letter_code
_entity_poly.pdbx_strand_id
1 'polypeptide(L)'
;MKKVHTLLVVWQNPKTRSFYHIGTLSHYDGYYEFTYTYNASGHGKLKDALNNGYMLHPAFPDPTKIYRSKELFPAFERRLPSPDRADFKAILSDLGLDENSTKMDLLQQTRGRLASDTYSFEQPLRLENDGKLRVSFFVHGMRHQNLPQNWATWLAINETLKLVQEPTNAYDPHAVAIYTHGGKKLGYVPAFYSKAIFSLLENGVNPSVRVVYMNEKSTPHWWLKVAFECEIPSFQGATLDELAPVMG
;
A
#
# COMPACT_ATOMS: atom_id res chain seq x y z
N MET A 1 7.22 4.47 -22.91
CA MET A 1 6.03 3.75 -22.38
C MET A 1 5.10 4.78 -21.79
N LYS A 2 3.79 4.66 -22.01
CA LYS A 2 2.83 5.60 -21.41
C LYS A 2 2.83 5.41 -19.89
N LYS A 3 2.89 6.51 -19.13
CA LYS A 3 2.99 6.48 -17.67
C LYS A 3 1.66 5.97 -17.09
N VAL A 4 1.64 4.73 -16.63
CA VAL A 4 0.48 4.15 -15.94
C VAL A 4 0.62 4.47 -14.45
N HIS A 5 -0.32 5.22 -13.89
CA HIS A 5 -0.43 5.42 -12.44
C HIS A 5 -1.44 4.44 -11.89
N THR A 6 -1.02 3.62 -10.93
CA THR A 6 -1.85 2.56 -10.33
C THR A 6 -1.85 2.65 -8.82
N LEU A 7 -2.99 2.41 -8.21
CA LEU A 7 -3.20 2.29 -6.77
C LEU A 7 -3.99 1.03 -6.47
N LEU A 8 -3.57 0.31 -5.44
CA LEU A 8 -4.33 -0.79 -4.85
C LEU A 8 -5.48 -0.20 -4.05
N VAL A 9 -6.70 -0.64 -4.33
CA VAL A 9 -7.85 -0.40 -3.46
C VAL A 9 -7.87 -1.51 -2.43
N VAL A 10 -7.68 -1.12 -1.17
CA VAL A 10 -7.56 -2.04 -0.04
C VAL A 10 -8.76 -1.84 0.89
N TRP A 11 -9.36 -2.95 1.30
CA TRP A 11 -10.37 -2.97 2.35
C TRP A 11 -9.77 -3.54 3.63
N GLN A 12 -9.96 -2.83 4.75
CA GLN A 12 -9.68 -3.37 6.07
C GLN A 12 -10.96 -3.90 6.71
N ASN A 13 -10.95 -5.15 7.13
CA ASN A 13 -12.07 -5.72 7.86
C ASN A 13 -12.25 -4.98 9.20
N PRO A 14 -13.44 -4.44 9.50
CA PRO A 14 -13.65 -3.65 10.71
C PRO A 14 -13.50 -4.47 11.99
N LYS A 15 -13.79 -5.78 11.94
CA LYS A 15 -13.74 -6.70 13.08
C LYS A 15 -12.36 -7.32 13.25
N THR A 16 -11.87 -8.03 12.24
CA THR A 16 -10.59 -8.78 12.33
C THR A 16 -9.38 -7.90 12.10
N ARG A 17 -9.57 -6.70 11.52
CA ARG A 17 -8.51 -5.75 11.14
C ARG A 17 -7.58 -6.23 10.03
N SER A 18 -7.83 -7.41 9.43
CA SER A 18 -7.15 -7.92 8.25
C SER A 18 -7.35 -7.00 7.05
N PHE A 19 -6.35 -6.94 6.17
CA PHE A 19 -6.36 -6.11 4.97
C PHE A 19 -6.49 -6.99 3.73
N TYR A 20 -7.30 -6.56 2.78
CA TYR A 20 -7.56 -7.27 1.52
C TYR A 20 -7.36 -6.32 0.35
N HIS A 21 -6.51 -6.69 -0.61
CA HIS A 21 -6.41 -6.00 -1.89
C HIS A 21 -7.59 -6.44 -2.77
N ILE A 22 -8.66 -5.65 -2.76
CA ILE A 22 -9.92 -5.98 -3.41
C ILE A 22 -9.95 -5.58 -4.89
N GLY A 23 -9.17 -4.59 -5.31
CA GLY A 23 -9.19 -4.09 -6.68
C GLY A 23 -8.09 -3.09 -6.96
N THR A 24 -7.97 -2.70 -8.21
CA THR A 24 -6.91 -1.83 -8.72
C THR A 24 -7.55 -0.61 -9.38
N LEU A 25 -7.12 0.59 -9.01
CA LEU A 25 -7.44 1.84 -9.71
C LEU A 25 -6.21 2.24 -10.54
N SER A 26 -6.39 2.34 -11.85
CA SER A 26 -5.36 2.74 -12.81
C SER A 26 -5.76 4.02 -13.53
N HIS A 27 -4.77 4.84 -13.90
CA HIS A 27 -4.92 6.00 -14.77
C HIS A 27 -3.87 5.94 -15.87
N TYR A 28 -4.35 5.80 -17.11
CA TYR A 28 -3.54 5.74 -18.32
C TYR A 28 -4.39 6.18 -19.52
N ASP A 29 -3.74 6.70 -20.56
CA ASP A 29 -4.42 7.14 -21.80
C ASP A 29 -5.55 8.17 -21.60
N GLY A 30 -5.50 8.94 -20.51
CA GLY A 30 -6.56 9.89 -20.13
C GLY A 30 -7.83 9.23 -19.61
N TYR A 31 -7.76 7.95 -19.19
CA TYR A 31 -8.86 7.23 -18.58
C TYR A 31 -8.47 6.70 -17.20
N TYR A 32 -9.43 6.77 -16.28
CA TYR A 32 -9.45 6.02 -15.04
C TYR A 32 -10.10 4.67 -15.29
N GLU A 33 -9.49 3.62 -14.73
CA GLU A 33 -9.97 2.26 -14.82
C GLU A 33 -9.97 1.63 -13.43
N PHE A 34 -11.08 1.02 -13.04
CA PHE A 34 -11.20 0.25 -11.82
C PHE A 34 -11.58 -1.18 -12.14
N THR A 35 -10.81 -2.12 -11.59
CA THR A 35 -11.03 -3.56 -11.71
C THR A 35 -10.97 -4.20 -10.33
N TYR A 36 -11.81 -5.20 -10.09
CA TYR A 36 -11.68 -6.02 -8.90
C TYR A 36 -10.63 -7.12 -9.10
N THR A 37 -10.02 -7.59 -8.01
CA THR A 37 -9.13 -8.77 -8.00
C THR A 37 -9.90 -10.09 -8.11
N TYR A 38 -11.02 -10.10 -8.85
CA TYR A 38 -11.94 -11.24 -8.97
C TYR A 38 -11.30 -12.47 -9.59
N ASN A 39 -10.53 -12.28 -10.66
CA ASN A 39 -9.79 -13.34 -11.35
C ASN A 39 -8.42 -13.62 -10.71
N ALA A 40 -7.99 -12.81 -9.74
CA ALA A 40 -6.71 -13.03 -9.08
C ALA A 40 -6.81 -14.22 -8.12
N SER A 41 -5.82 -15.10 -8.20
CA SER A 41 -5.65 -16.19 -7.23
C SER A 41 -4.79 -15.73 -6.05
N GLY A 42 -4.98 -16.38 -4.90
CA GLY A 42 -4.18 -16.16 -3.71
C GLY A 42 -4.91 -15.43 -2.58
N HIS A 43 -4.28 -15.47 -1.41
CA HIS A 43 -4.85 -14.95 -0.18
C HIS A 43 -4.93 -13.42 -0.16
N GLY A 44 -5.90 -12.88 0.59
CA GLY A 44 -6.05 -11.45 0.79
C GLY A 44 -6.57 -10.70 -0.44
N LYS A 45 -7.23 -11.40 -1.37
CA LYS A 45 -7.89 -10.83 -2.57
C LYS A 45 -9.40 -10.69 -2.37
N LEU A 46 -10.12 -10.28 -3.41
CA LEU A 46 -11.57 -10.06 -3.35
C LEU A 46 -12.35 -11.28 -2.82
N LYS A 47 -12.02 -12.50 -3.26
CA LYS A 47 -12.72 -13.72 -2.81
C LYS A 47 -12.64 -13.90 -1.29
N ASP A 48 -11.45 -13.77 -0.72
CA ASP A 48 -11.26 -13.83 0.73
C ASP A 48 -11.97 -12.68 1.43
N ALA A 49 -11.95 -11.47 0.85
CA ALA A 49 -12.65 -10.32 1.41
C ALA A 49 -14.16 -10.60 1.51
N LEU A 50 -14.78 -11.11 0.45
CA LEU A 50 -16.20 -11.47 0.40
C LEU A 50 -16.55 -12.51 1.47
N ASN A 51 -15.72 -13.56 1.58
CA ASN A 51 -15.87 -14.60 2.61
C ASN A 51 -15.73 -14.05 4.05
N ASN A 52 -15.09 -12.89 4.20
CA ASN A 52 -14.89 -12.22 5.48
C ASN A 52 -15.83 -11.01 5.69
N GLY A 53 -16.89 -10.91 4.89
CA GLY A 53 -17.96 -9.91 5.07
C GLY A 53 -17.75 -8.59 4.33
N TYR A 54 -16.85 -8.55 3.35
CA TYR A 54 -16.82 -7.47 2.37
C TYR A 54 -18.08 -7.50 1.51
N MET A 55 -18.60 -6.32 1.17
CA MET A 55 -19.67 -6.16 0.19
C MET A 55 -19.13 -5.35 -0.98
N LEU A 56 -19.51 -5.75 -2.20
CA LEU A 56 -19.15 -4.99 -3.40
C LEU A 56 -19.62 -3.54 -3.27
N HIS A 57 -18.82 -2.62 -3.79
CA HIS A 57 -19.12 -1.21 -3.66
C HIS A 57 -20.34 -0.89 -4.55
N PRO A 58 -21.35 -0.14 -4.10
CA PRO A 58 -22.58 0.08 -4.89
C PRO A 58 -22.34 0.71 -6.27
N ALA A 59 -21.33 1.57 -6.41
CA ALA A 59 -20.91 2.14 -7.69
C ALA A 59 -20.25 1.12 -8.64
N PHE A 60 -19.82 -0.03 -8.12
CA PHE A 60 -19.12 -1.09 -8.83
C PHE A 60 -19.73 -2.47 -8.48
N PRO A 61 -21.00 -2.74 -8.86
CA PRO A 61 -21.74 -3.90 -8.37
C PRO A 61 -21.34 -5.25 -9.00
N ASP A 62 -20.61 -5.25 -10.11
CA ASP A 62 -20.20 -6.44 -10.85
C ASP A 62 -18.68 -6.62 -10.72
N PRO A 63 -18.21 -7.67 -10.02
CA PRO A 63 -16.79 -7.87 -9.77
C PRO A 63 -16.02 -8.35 -11.02
N THR A 64 -16.71 -8.74 -12.08
CA THR A 64 -16.09 -9.22 -13.33
C THR A 64 -15.87 -8.10 -14.34
N LYS A 65 -16.51 -6.95 -14.13
CA LYS A 65 -16.50 -5.81 -15.04
C LYS A 65 -15.24 -4.96 -14.88
N ILE A 66 -14.74 -4.47 -16.01
CA ILE A 66 -13.78 -3.37 -16.08
C ILE A 66 -14.58 -2.06 -16.13
N TYR A 67 -14.43 -1.22 -15.11
CA TYR A 67 -15.06 0.10 -15.06
C TYR A 67 -14.09 1.12 -15.61
N ARG A 68 -14.48 1.85 -16.65
CA ARG A 68 -13.62 2.85 -17.31
C ARG A 68 -14.34 4.19 -17.47
N SER A 69 -13.62 5.29 -17.23
CA SER A 69 -14.15 6.65 -17.28
C SER A 69 -13.05 7.66 -17.63
N LYS A 70 -13.39 8.79 -18.27
CA LYS A 70 -12.45 9.91 -18.48
C LYS A 70 -12.22 10.71 -17.20
N GLU A 71 -13.17 10.67 -16.29
CA GLU A 71 -13.12 11.32 -14.98
C GLU A 71 -12.97 10.29 -13.87
N LEU A 72 -12.33 10.68 -12.77
CA LEU A 72 -12.22 9.83 -11.59
C LEU A 72 -13.64 9.50 -11.08
N PHE A 73 -13.90 8.23 -10.77
CA PHE A 73 -15.21 7.80 -10.30
C PHE A 73 -15.67 8.61 -9.07
N PRO A 74 -16.92 9.11 -9.02
CA PRO A 74 -17.41 9.89 -7.88
C PRO A 74 -17.23 9.19 -6.52
N ALA A 75 -17.32 7.85 -6.52
CA ALA A 75 -17.09 7.01 -5.35
C ALA A 75 -15.67 7.15 -4.74
N PHE A 76 -14.67 7.47 -5.57
CA PHE A 76 -13.29 7.67 -5.17
C PHE A 76 -12.94 9.16 -5.06
N GLU A 77 -13.49 9.98 -5.95
CA GLU A 77 -13.26 11.44 -5.94
C GLU A 77 -13.71 12.11 -4.64
N ARG A 78 -14.83 11.69 -4.06
CA ARG A 78 -15.32 12.19 -2.75
C ARG A 78 -14.36 11.97 -1.58
N ARG A 79 -13.28 11.21 -1.77
CA ARG A 79 -12.24 10.94 -0.77
C ARG A 79 -11.09 11.95 -0.83
N LEU A 80 -11.09 12.82 -1.83
CA LEU A 80 -10.07 13.85 -2.00
C LEU A 80 -10.44 15.12 -1.23
N PRO A 81 -9.45 15.88 -0.75
CA PRO A 81 -9.69 17.24 -0.29
C PRO A 81 -10.30 18.07 -1.43
N SER A 82 -11.36 18.83 -1.14
CA SER A 82 -11.98 19.70 -2.14
C SER A 82 -11.01 20.82 -2.56
N PRO A 83 -10.85 21.06 -3.88
CA PRO A 83 -10.08 22.20 -4.40
C PRO A 83 -10.62 23.57 -3.97
N ASP A 84 -11.91 23.67 -3.62
CA ASP A 84 -12.57 24.92 -3.23
C ASP A 84 -12.23 25.34 -1.79
N ARG A 85 -11.48 24.52 -1.04
CA ARG A 85 -11.06 24.86 0.32
C ARG A 85 -10.08 26.03 0.31
N ALA A 86 -10.28 26.99 1.21
CA ALA A 86 -9.38 28.14 1.36
C ALA A 86 -7.93 27.73 1.70
N ASP A 87 -7.74 26.59 2.37
CA ASP A 87 -6.45 26.03 2.76
C ASP A 87 -5.90 24.96 1.80
N PHE A 88 -6.51 24.75 0.62
CA PHE A 88 -6.15 23.66 -0.29
C PHE A 88 -4.66 23.67 -0.69
N LYS A 89 -4.09 24.85 -0.96
CA LYS A 89 -2.66 24.97 -1.29
C LYS A 89 -1.74 24.54 -0.14
N ALA A 90 -2.11 24.85 1.11
CA ALA A 90 -1.35 24.42 2.28
C ALA A 90 -1.41 22.90 2.43
N ILE A 91 -2.58 22.29 2.21
CA ILE A 91 -2.75 20.83 2.22
C ILE A 91 -1.86 20.17 1.16
N LEU A 92 -1.81 20.71 -0.06
CA LEU A 92 -0.92 20.19 -1.10
C LEU A 92 0.53 20.22 -0.63
N SER A 93 1.00 21.36 -0.13
CA SER A 93 2.38 21.50 0.35
C SER A 93 2.70 20.52 1.48
N ASP A 94 1.79 20.34 2.45
CA ASP A 94 1.96 19.40 3.57
C ASP A 94 2.03 17.94 3.09
N LEU A 95 1.38 17.62 1.97
CA LEU A 95 1.44 16.31 1.32
C LEU A 95 2.64 16.16 0.38
N GLY A 96 3.48 17.20 0.24
CA GLY A 96 4.58 17.23 -0.73
C GLY A 96 4.09 17.25 -2.18
N LEU A 97 2.92 17.84 -2.41
CA LEU A 97 2.26 17.99 -3.71
C LEU A 97 2.25 19.46 -4.14
N ASP A 98 2.02 19.66 -5.42
CA ASP A 98 1.91 20.97 -6.07
C ASP A 98 0.65 21.07 -6.92
N GLU A 99 0.46 22.21 -7.58
CA GLU A 99 -0.69 22.49 -8.45
C GLU A 99 -0.75 21.62 -9.73
N ASN A 100 0.35 20.96 -10.11
CA ASN A 100 0.41 20.03 -11.23
C ASN A 100 0.11 18.59 -10.82
N SER A 101 -0.04 18.34 -9.51
CA SER A 101 -0.31 17.02 -8.96
C SER A 101 -1.70 16.54 -9.35
N THR A 102 -1.78 15.27 -9.76
CA THR A 102 -3.02 14.68 -10.25
C THR A 102 -3.92 14.22 -9.10
N LYS A 103 -5.18 13.90 -9.42
CA LYS A 103 -6.10 13.23 -8.48
C LYS A 103 -5.55 11.89 -7.97
N MET A 104 -4.74 11.20 -8.79
CA MET A 104 -4.06 9.96 -8.37
C MET A 104 -2.95 10.24 -7.35
N ASP A 105 -2.18 11.32 -7.51
CA ASP A 105 -1.16 11.73 -6.54
C ASP A 105 -1.80 12.10 -5.19
N LEU A 106 -2.90 12.84 -5.23
CA LEU A 106 -3.71 13.17 -4.05
C LEU A 106 -4.24 11.90 -3.36
N LEU A 107 -4.85 10.96 -4.11
CA LEU A 107 -5.32 9.69 -3.54
C LEU A 107 -4.17 8.91 -2.90
N GLN A 108 -2.99 8.91 -3.53
CA GLN A 108 -1.81 8.21 -3.03
C GLN A 108 -1.29 8.80 -1.71
N GLN A 109 -1.16 10.13 -1.60
CA GLN A 109 -0.61 10.76 -0.40
C GLN A 109 -1.62 10.74 0.76
N THR A 110 -2.90 10.96 0.47
CA THR A 110 -3.98 10.90 1.48
C THR A 110 -4.43 9.47 1.81
N ARG A 111 -3.98 8.49 1.00
CA ARG A 111 -4.46 7.11 0.99
C ARG A 111 -5.98 7.00 0.80
N GLY A 112 -6.66 8.07 0.35
CA GLY A 112 -8.13 8.17 0.24
C GLY A 112 -8.89 7.74 1.50
N ARG A 113 -8.27 7.84 2.68
CA ARG A 113 -8.85 7.36 3.94
C ARG A 113 -9.91 8.32 4.43
N LEU A 114 -11.08 7.78 4.75
CA LEU A 114 -12.14 8.50 5.44
C LEU A 114 -12.27 7.98 6.88
N ALA A 115 -12.71 8.84 7.80
CA ALA A 115 -13.03 8.40 9.15
C ALA A 115 -14.25 7.45 9.21
N SER A 116 -15.12 7.54 8.20
CA SER A 116 -16.40 6.82 8.12
C SER A 116 -16.30 5.42 7.50
N ASP A 117 -15.17 5.03 6.91
CA ASP A 117 -15.01 3.71 6.30
C ASP A 117 -13.60 3.12 6.48
N THR A 118 -13.40 1.92 5.93
CA THR A 118 -12.19 1.13 6.08
C THR A 118 -11.45 0.91 4.76
N TYR A 119 -11.65 1.77 3.78
CA TYR A 119 -10.91 1.72 2.53
C TYR A 119 -9.62 2.54 2.58
N SER A 120 -8.61 2.09 1.85
CA SER A 120 -7.44 2.89 1.53
C SER A 120 -6.93 2.63 0.12
N PHE A 121 -6.18 3.61 -0.39
CA PHE A 121 -5.49 3.57 -1.67
C PHE A 121 -4.00 3.48 -1.41
N GLU A 122 -3.39 2.39 -1.82
CA GLU A 122 -1.98 2.08 -1.50
C GLU A 122 -1.18 1.91 -2.79
N GLN A 123 0.12 2.16 -2.74
CA GLN A 123 0.97 1.98 -3.92
C GLN A 123 1.17 0.48 -4.20
N PRO A 124 1.18 0.01 -5.45
CA PRO A 124 1.68 -1.32 -5.75
C PRO A 124 3.21 -1.39 -5.55
N LEU A 125 3.74 -2.60 -5.39
CA LEU A 125 5.15 -2.86 -5.65
C LEU A 125 5.42 -2.61 -7.14
N ARG A 126 6.37 -1.74 -7.47
CA ARG A 126 6.69 -1.37 -8.86
C ARG A 126 8.10 -1.77 -9.23
N LEU A 127 8.24 -2.51 -10.32
CA LEU A 127 9.53 -2.69 -10.96
C LEU A 127 9.83 -1.43 -11.78
N GLU A 128 10.84 -0.69 -11.34
CA GLU A 128 11.29 0.53 -11.99
C GLU A 128 12.24 0.22 -13.15
N ASN A 129 12.46 1.20 -14.04
CA ASN A 129 13.27 1.03 -15.26
C ASN A 129 14.73 0.66 -14.98
N ASP A 130 15.22 0.91 -13.77
CA ASP A 130 16.57 0.53 -13.31
C ASP A 130 16.62 -0.90 -12.74
N GLY A 131 15.55 -1.69 -12.92
CA GLY A 131 15.49 -3.08 -12.48
C GLY A 131 15.22 -3.26 -10.99
N LYS A 132 14.91 -2.17 -10.26
CA LYS A 132 14.64 -2.24 -8.83
C LYS A 132 13.15 -2.26 -8.53
N LEU A 133 12.75 -3.15 -7.63
CA LEU A 133 11.41 -3.16 -7.05
C LEU A 133 11.32 -2.11 -5.96
N ARG A 134 10.36 -1.18 -6.05
CA ARG A 134 10.16 -0.10 -5.09
C ARG A 134 8.73 0.01 -4.62
N VAL A 135 8.56 0.43 -3.37
CA VAL A 135 7.29 0.89 -2.79
C VAL A 135 7.56 1.73 -1.54
N SER A 136 6.66 2.66 -1.21
CA SER A 136 6.65 3.29 0.12
C SER A 136 5.33 2.99 0.82
N PHE A 137 5.39 2.62 2.10
CA PHE A 137 4.21 2.27 2.88
C PHE A 137 4.35 2.67 4.34
N PHE A 138 3.21 2.79 5.03
CA PHE A 138 3.17 2.96 6.48
C PHE A 138 3.30 1.61 7.18
N VAL A 139 4.12 1.56 8.23
CA VAL A 139 4.31 0.35 9.02
C VAL A 139 3.01 -0.02 9.74
N HIS A 140 2.57 -1.26 9.58
CA HIS A 140 1.35 -1.75 10.21
C HIS A 140 1.62 -2.32 11.61
N GLY A 141 0.61 -2.29 12.47
CA GLY A 141 0.66 -2.96 13.77
C GLY A 141 1.53 -2.29 14.84
N MET A 142 2.02 -1.07 14.62
CA MET A 142 2.88 -0.36 15.57
C MET A 142 2.25 -0.17 16.95
N ARG A 143 0.96 0.20 17.00
CA ARG A 143 0.22 0.39 18.27
C ARG A 143 0.06 -0.89 19.11
N HIS A 144 0.33 -2.06 18.53
CA HIS A 144 0.29 -3.34 19.22
C HIS A 144 1.67 -3.77 19.72
N GLN A 145 2.70 -2.99 19.41
CA GLN A 145 4.05 -3.19 19.94
C GLN A 145 4.22 -2.39 21.23
N ASN A 146 5.15 -2.81 22.08
CA ASN A 146 5.48 -2.11 23.32
C ASN A 146 6.39 -0.89 23.05
N LEU A 147 5.86 0.09 22.32
CA LEU A 147 6.56 1.33 21.97
C LEU A 147 6.29 2.41 23.02
N PRO A 148 7.31 3.14 23.50
CA PRO A 148 7.08 4.29 24.37
C PRO A 148 6.47 5.44 23.58
N GLN A 149 5.90 6.42 24.28
CA GLN A 149 5.29 7.60 23.66
C GLN A 149 6.25 8.37 22.75
N ASN A 150 7.54 8.37 23.07
CA ASN A 150 8.61 9.04 22.32
C ASN A 150 9.42 8.06 21.43
N TRP A 151 8.80 7.00 20.92
CA TRP A 151 9.45 5.98 20.08
C TRP A 151 10.21 6.57 18.88
N ALA A 152 9.79 7.73 18.35
CA ALA A 152 10.46 8.39 17.24
C ALA A 152 11.91 8.77 17.54
N THR A 153 12.27 8.95 18.82
CA THR A 153 13.66 9.20 19.23
C THR A 153 14.60 8.02 19.01
N TRP A 154 14.05 6.83 18.70
CA TRP A 154 14.85 5.65 18.37
C TRP A 154 15.34 5.63 16.92
N LEU A 155 14.87 6.57 16.08
CA LEU A 155 15.02 6.52 14.64
C LEU A 155 15.49 7.87 14.08
N ALA A 156 16.19 7.82 12.95
CA ALA A 156 16.48 8.98 12.11
C ALA A 156 15.83 8.84 10.72
N ILE A 157 15.51 9.96 10.07
CA ILE A 157 15.13 9.96 8.66
C ILE A 157 16.30 9.39 7.83
N ASN A 158 16.00 8.56 6.85
CA ASN A 158 16.92 7.75 6.03
C ASN A 158 17.64 6.61 6.76
N GLU A 159 17.40 6.39 8.06
CA GLU A 159 17.92 5.21 8.76
C GLU A 159 17.35 3.92 8.14
N THR A 160 18.20 2.90 8.02
CA THR A 160 17.80 1.58 7.55
C THR A 160 17.23 0.71 8.67
N LEU A 161 16.29 -0.16 8.33
CA LEU A 161 15.60 -1.06 9.24
C LEU A 161 15.84 -2.51 8.82
N LYS A 162 15.67 -3.44 9.77
CA LYS A 162 15.76 -4.88 9.52
C LYS A 162 14.40 -5.47 9.21
N LEU A 163 14.33 -6.26 8.15
CA LEU A 163 13.19 -7.13 7.85
C LEU A 163 13.45 -8.53 8.41
N VAL A 164 12.47 -9.09 9.10
CA VAL A 164 12.56 -10.42 9.71
C VAL A 164 11.31 -11.21 9.36
N GLN A 165 11.48 -12.37 8.74
CA GLN A 165 10.40 -13.31 8.44
C GLN A 165 9.91 -13.98 9.74
N GLU A 166 8.60 -14.05 9.93
CA GLU A 166 7.96 -14.72 11.06
C GLU A 166 6.99 -15.81 10.56
N PRO A 167 7.48 -16.94 10.01
CA PRO A 167 6.65 -17.99 9.40
C PRO A 167 5.70 -18.68 10.39
N THR A 168 5.97 -18.56 11.69
CA THR A 168 5.14 -19.10 12.79
C THR A 168 4.09 -18.11 13.30
N ASN A 169 3.92 -16.96 12.64
CA ASN A 169 2.93 -15.98 13.04
C ASN A 169 1.51 -16.54 12.89
N ALA A 170 0.72 -16.46 13.97
CA ALA A 170 -0.60 -17.09 14.05
C ALA A 170 -1.66 -16.47 13.11
N TYR A 171 -1.41 -15.28 12.56
CA TYR A 171 -2.37 -14.53 11.74
C TYR A 171 -2.00 -14.50 10.26
N ASP A 172 -0.71 -14.43 9.94
CA ASP A 172 -0.19 -14.40 8.57
C ASP A 172 1.11 -15.22 8.48
N PRO A 173 1.13 -16.41 7.86
CA PRO A 173 2.34 -17.21 7.72
C PRO A 173 3.43 -16.54 6.85
N HIS A 174 3.10 -15.48 6.11
CA HIS A 174 4.06 -14.67 5.36
C HIS A 174 4.41 -13.35 6.08
N ALA A 175 4.13 -13.23 7.38
CA ALA A 175 4.41 -12.02 8.13
C ALA A 175 5.90 -11.64 8.04
N VAL A 176 6.15 -10.38 7.71
CA VAL A 176 7.49 -9.77 7.73
C VAL A 176 7.48 -8.64 8.74
N ALA A 177 8.17 -8.84 9.85
CA ALA A 177 8.31 -7.87 10.91
C ALA A 177 9.45 -6.88 10.61
N ILE A 178 9.28 -5.65 11.09
CA ILE A 178 10.23 -4.54 10.89
C ILE A 178 10.85 -4.20 12.24
N TYR A 179 12.17 -4.21 12.32
CA TYR A 179 12.95 -3.95 13.53
C TYR A 179 13.96 -2.83 13.32
N THR A 180 14.29 -2.11 14.40
CA THR A 180 15.50 -1.28 14.44
C THR A 180 16.75 -2.15 14.45
N HIS A 181 17.91 -1.58 14.13
CA HIS A 181 19.19 -2.30 14.24
C HIS A 181 19.47 -2.79 15.67
N GLY A 182 19.02 -2.04 16.67
CA GLY A 182 19.07 -2.38 18.10
C GLY A 182 18.02 -3.39 18.57
N GLY A 183 17.31 -4.06 17.66
CA GLY A 183 16.44 -5.19 17.98
C GLY A 183 15.04 -4.84 18.48
N LYS A 184 14.60 -3.58 18.36
CA LYS A 184 13.27 -3.17 18.79
C LYS A 184 12.26 -3.38 17.66
N LYS A 185 11.20 -4.16 17.92
CA LYS A 185 10.12 -4.40 16.96
C LYS A 185 9.27 -3.16 16.79
N LEU A 186 9.19 -2.65 15.57
CA LEU A 186 8.38 -1.47 15.23
C LEU A 186 6.99 -1.88 14.78
N GLY A 187 6.87 -2.96 14.02
CA GLY A 187 5.61 -3.44 13.47
C GLY A 187 5.86 -4.40 12.32
N TYR A 188 5.03 -4.31 11.29
CA TYR A 188 5.04 -5.23 10.15
C TYR A 188 4.91 -4.50 8.82
N VAL A 189 5.44 -5.15 7.79
CA VAL A 189 5.06 -4.92 6.40
C VAL A 189 3.54 -5.14 6.25
N PRO A 190 2.81 -4.27 5.54
CA PRO A 190 1.39 -4.49 5.27
C PRO A 190 1.12 -5.85 4.61
N ALA A 191 0.07 -6.55 5.06
CA ALA A 191 -0.24 -7.93 4.63
C ALA A 191 -0.42 -8.09 3.11
N PHE A 192 -0.86 -7.05 2.40
CA PHE A 192 -0.99 -7.09 0.93
C PHE A 192 0.35 -7.02 0.19
N TYR A 193 1.47 -6.78 0.88
CA TYR A 193 2.84 -6.95 0.36
C TYR A 193 3.58 -8.13 0.99
N SER A 194 3.11 -8.65 2.13
CA SER A 194 3.88 -9.53 3.01
C SER A 194 4.36 -10.77 2.26
N LYS A 195 3.48 -11.45 1.51
CA LYS A 195 3.85 -12.60 0.68
C LYS A 195 5.00 -12.31 -0.30
N ALA A 196 4.91 -11.23 -1.07
CA ALA A 196 5.94 -10.91 -2.06
C ALA A 196 7.29 -10.60 -1.40
N ILE A 197 7.27 -9.79 -0.33
CA ILE A 197 8.49 -9.42 0.39
C ILE A 197 9.08 -10.63 1.14
N PHE A 198 8.23 -11.47 1.72
CA PHE A 198 8.64 -12.72 2.35
C PHE A 198 9.36 -13.63 1.35
N SER A 199 8.78 -13.86 0.16
CA SER A 199 9.42 -14.68 -0.87
C SER A 199 10.75 -14.09 -1.34
N LEU A 200 10.89 -12.77 -1.45
CA LEU A 200 12.19 -12.14 -1.78
C LEU A 200 13.27 -12.47 -0.74
N LEU A 201 12.93 -12.37 0.55
CA LEU A 201 13.86 -12.69 1.65
C LEU A 201 14.21 -14.18 1.67
N GLU A 202 13.22 -15.05 1.47
CA GLU A 202 13.41 -16.51 1.40
C GLU A 202 14.39 -16.92 0.29
N ASN A 203 14.34 -16.23 -0.86
CA ASN A 203 15.23 -16.46 -1.99
C ASN A 203 16.62 -15.78 -1.83
N GLY A 204 16.97 -15.33 -0.62
CA GLY A 204 18.28 -14.77 -0.32
C GLY A 204 18.51 -13.35 -0.87
N VAL A 205 17.46 -12.69 -1.36
CA VAL A 205 17.56 -11.29 -1.75
C VAL A 205 17.62 -10.43 -0.49
N ASN A 206 18.36 -9.32 -0.53
CA ASN A 206 18.52 -8.42 0.60
C ASN A 206 17.92 -7.02 0.31
N PRO A 207 16.61 -6.83 0.50
CA PRO A 207 15.97 -5.54 0.34
C PRO A 207 16.45 -4.51 1.36
N SER A 208 16.51 -3.25 0.93
CA SER A 208 16.69 -2.10 1.79
C SER A 208 15.33 -1.52 2.20
N VAL A 209 15.15 -1.28 3.49
CA VAL A 209 14.00 -0.54 4.04
C VAL A 209 14.52 0.63 4.83
N ARG A 210 14.12 1.85 4.47
CA ARG A 210 14.56 3.08 5.12
C ARG A 210 13.41 3.94 5.61
N VAL A 211 13.62 4.64 6.72
CA VAL A 211 12.66 5.62 7.26
C VAL A 211 12.55 6.82 6.33
N VAL A 212 11.33 7.18 5.91
CA VAL A 212 11.10 8.38 5.07
C VAL A 212 10.17 9.40 5.70
N TYR A 213 9.39 9.01 6.71
CA TYR A 213 8.51 9.92 7.45
C TYR A 213 8.23 9.36 8.84
N MET A 214 8.17 10.24 9.84
CA MET A 214 7.81 9.90 11.21
C MET A 214 6.91 10.99 11.80
N ASN A 215 5.88 10.57 12.52
CA ASN A 215 5.03 11.46 13.31
C ASN A 215 4.32 10.69 14.44
N GLU A 216 4.96 10.61 15.60
CA GLU A 216 4.44 9.94 16.79
C GLU A 216 3.19 10.60 17.39
N LYS A 217 2.93 11.87 17.04
CA LYS A 217 1.75 12.62 17.51
C LYS A 217 0.51 12.39 16.65
N SER A 218 0.66 11.76 15.49
CA SER A 218 -0.46 11.43 14.60
C SER A 218 -1.21 10.18 15.06
N THR A 219 -2.25 9.79 14.32
CA THR A 219 -2.91 8.51 14.56
C THR A 219 -2.02 7.34 14.12
N PRO A 220 -2.11 6.16 14.75
CA PRO A 220 -1.09 5.11 14.60
C PRO A 220 -0.84 4.58 13.18
N HIS A 221 -1.80 4.75 12.28
CA HIS A 221 -1.67 4.33 10.88
C HIS A 221 -0.89 5.32 10.00
N TRP A 222 -0.47 6.45 10.58
CA TRP A 222 0.38 7.49 9.99
C TRP A 222 1.70 7.67 10.75
N TRP A 223 2.02 6.83 11.74
CA TRP A 223 3.19 7.02 12.59
C TRP A 223 4.52 6.95 11.85
N LEU A 224 4.75 5.90 11.05
CA LEU A 224 6.03 5.65 10.41
C LEU A 224 5.81 5.21 8.97
N LYS A 225 6.37 5.96 8.01
CA LYS A 225 6.44 5.57 6.60
C LYS A 225 7.86 5.13 6.29
N VAL A 226 7.98 4.03 5.56
CA VAL A 226 9.25 3.50 5.09
C VAL A 226 9.25 3.39 3.58
N ALA A 227 10.42 3.52 2.96
CA ALA A 227 10.66 3.20 1.56
C ALA A 227 11.39 1.87 1.48
N PHE A 228 10.79 0.93 0.75
CA PHE A 228 11.35 -0.36 0.40
C PHE A 228 11.97 -0.27 -1.00
N GLU A 229 13.18 -0.81 -1.14
CA GLU A 229 13.87 -0.97 -2.42
C GLU A 229 14.54 -2.35 -2.44
N CYS A 230 14.43 -3.06 -3.57
CA CYS A 230 15.04 -4.35 -3.75
C CYS A 230 15.59 -4.45 -5.18
N GLU A 231 16.87 -4.78 -5.31
CA GLU A 231 17.41 -5.21 -6.60
C GLU A 231 16.97 -6.66 -6.83
N ILE A 232 16.36 -6.93 -7.97
CA ILE A 232 16.03 -8.29 -8.37
C ILE A 232 17.22 -8.76 -9.23
N PRO A 233 18.02 -9.76 -8.77
CA PRO A 233 19.05 -10.35 -9.60
C PRO A 233 18.41 -10.77 -10.92
N SER A 234 19.00 -10.34 -12.03
CA SER A 234 18.51 -10.52 -13.41
C SER A 234 17.64 -11.75 -13.59
N PHE A 235 16.41 -11.55 -14.05
CA PHE A 235 15.50 -12.58 -14.57
C PHE A 235 16.21 -13.41 -15.66
N GLN A 236 17.02 -14.40 -15.27
CA GLN A 236 17.44 -15.49 -16.14
C GLN A 236 16.44 -16.63 -15.97
N GLY A 237 15.37 -16.60 -16.77
CA GLY A 237 14.64 -17.82 -17.13
C GLY A 237 13.45 -18.24 -16.26
N ALA A 238 12.85 -17.38 -15.43
CA ALA A 238 11.54 -17.65 -14.83
C ALA A 238 10.46 -16.85 -15.56
N THR A 239 9.45 -17.54 -16.10
CA THR A 239 8.33 -16.94 -16.82
C THR A 239 7.55 -15.96 -15.95
N LEU A 240 7.14 -14.85 -16.55
CA LEU A 240 6.39 -13.71 -15.99
C LEU A 240 5.02 -14.05 -15.37
N ASP A 241 4.67 -15.32 -15.21
CA ASP A 241 3.33 -15.77 -14.86
C ASP A 241 3.03 -15.72 -13.34
N GLU A 242 4.03 -15.58 -12.47
CA GLU A 242 3.82 -15.51 -11.01
C GLU A 242 3.81 -14.08 -10.42
N LEU A 243 4.13 -13.05 -11.22
CA LEU A 243 4.02 -11.63 -10.83
C LEU A 243 2.81 -10.91 -11.46
N ALA A 244 2.02 -11.60 -12.28
CA ALA A 244 0.74 -11.11 -12.79
C ALA A 244 -0.39 -11.56 -11.86
N PRO A 245 -0.75 -10.74 -10.85
CA PRO A 245 -1.89 -9.85 -11.05
C PRO A 245 -1.70 -8.49 -10.35
N VAL A 246 -0.67 -7.73 -10.74
CA VAL A 246 -0.54 -6.30 -10.38
C VAL A 246 -0.30 -5.40 -11.62
N MET A 247 -0.24 -5.97 -12.83
CA MET A 247 -0.08 -5.23 -14.09
C MET A 247 -1.21 -5.51 -15.11
N GLY A 248 -2.45 -5.43 -14.63
CA GLY A 248 -3.66 -5.37 -15.45
C GLY A 248 -4.69 -4.51 -14.74
#